data_AF-A0A954BQZ5-F1
#
_entry.id   AF-A0A954BQZ5-F1
#
_cell.length_a   1.000
_cell.length_b   1.000
_cell.length_c   1.000
_cell.angle_alpha   90.00
_cell.angle_beta   90.00
_cell.angle_gamma   90.00
#
_symmetry.space_group_name_H-M   'P 1'
#
loop_
_entity.id
_entity.type
_entity.pdbx_description
1 polymer ?
#
loop_
_entity_poly.entity_id
_entity_poly.type
_entity_poly.pdbx_seq_one_letter_code
_entity_poly.pdbx_strand_id
1 'polypeptide(L)'
;MTTIDEAPAGATGTRGVEAAAEALFKAHETGTPCAPIRDLLPAGDLAAAYAVQEINTNRWLDAGRRLVGRKIGLTSRAVQAQLGVDQPDYGMLYADMDVAEGEEIDVARVLQPKAEAEIAFVL
;
A
#
# COMPACT_ATOMS: atom_id res chain seq x y z
N MET A 1 -8.13 40.92 19.54
CA MET A 1 -8.93 39.73 19.85
C MET A 1 -8.65 38.71 18.75
N THR A 2 -7.71 37.82 19.06
CA THR A 2 -7.39 36.52 18.46
C THR A 2 -7.16 36.45 16.94
N THR A 3 -5.89 36.61 16.56
CA THR A 3 -5.29 35.92 15.40
C THR A 3 -5.45 34.42 15.59
N ILE A 4 -6.10 33.76 14.63
CA ILE A 4 -6.15 32.31 14.52
C ILE A 4 -4.80 31.90 13.94
N ASP A 5 -3.99 31.26 14.76
CA ASP A 5 -2.70 30.71 14.37
C ASP A 5 -2.98 29.47 13.50
N GLU A 6 -2.84 29.59 12.18
CA GLU A 6 -2.81 28.44 11.28
C GLU A 6 -1.55 27.64 11.61
N ALA A 7 -1.71 26.52 12.31
CA ALA A 7 -0.65 25.54 12.45
C ALA A 7 -0.17 25.09 11.06
N PRO A 8 1.14 24.98 10.82
CA PRO A 8 1.65 24.68 9.49
C PRO A 8 1.15 23.30 9.03
N ALA A 9 0.54 23.26 7.85
CA ALA A 9 -0.05 22.07 7.22
C ALA A 9 0.93 20.88 7.02
N GLY A 10 2.22 21.06 7.28
CA GLY A 10 3.26 20.04 7.08
C GLY A 10 3.38 18.98 8.19
N ALA A 11 3.11 19.30 9.45
CA ALA A 11 3.46 18.39 10.56
C ALA A 11 2.40 17.32 10.87
N THR A 12 1.15 17.54 10.49
CA THR A 12 0.04 16.59 10.73
C THR A 12 -0.05 15.56 9.61
N GLY A 13 0.22 15.96 8.35
CA GLY A 13 0.27 15.04 7.20
C GLY A 13 1.37 13.99 7.32
N THR A 14 2.59 14.41 7.68
CA THR A 14 3.74 13.48 7.84
C THR A 14 3.51 12.47 8.96
N ARG A 15 2.98 12.90 10.12
CA ARG A 15 2.68 11.98 11.25
C ARG A 15 1.61 10.95 10.91
N GLY A 16 0.58 11.34 10.15
CA GLY A 16 -0.46 10.42 9.69
C GLY A 16 0.07 9.35 8.73
N VAL A 17 0.91 9.78 7.78
CA VAL A 17 1.59 8.90 6.82
C VAL A 17 2.50 7.89 7.53
N GLU A 18 3.34 8.33 8.47
CA GLU A 18 4.20 7.43 9.25
C GLU A 18 3.40 6.42 10.08
N ALA A 19 2.33 6.88 10.75
CA ALA A 19 1.46 6.01 11.54
C ALA A 19 0.74 4.96 10.68
N ALA A 20 0.27 5.35 9.49
CA ALA A 20 -0.36 4.45 8.53
C ALA A 20 0.63 3.40 8.00
N ALA A 21 1.86 3.82 7.63
CA ALA A 21 2.92 2.92 7.19
C ALA A 21 3.26 1.90 8.27
N GLU A 22 3.42 2.35 9.51
CA GLU A 22 3.71 1.51 10.67
C GLU A 22 2.59 0.51 10.98
N ALA A 23 1.33 0.93 10.89
CA ALA A 23 0.18 0.05 11.09
C ALA A 23 0.15 -1.11 10.07
N LEU A 24 0.37 -0.79 8.79
CA LEU A 24 0.43 -1.80 7.72
C LEU A 24 1.64 -2.72 7.86
N PHE A 25 2.81 -2.16 8.25
CA PHE A 25 4.02 -2.95 8.48
C PHE A 25 3.81 -3.96 9.61
N LYS A 26 3.26 -3.52 10.75
CA LYS A 26 2.92 -4.42 11.87
C LYS A 26 1.90 -5.49 11.47
N ALA A 27 0.91 -5.13 10.66
CA ALA A 27 -0.07 -6.10 10.19
C ALA A 27 0.60 -7.19 9.31
N HIS A 28 1.58 -6.82 8.49
CA HIS A 28 2.38 -7.75 7.70
C HIS A 28 3.23 -8.68 8.60
N GLU A 29 4.02 -8.12 9.51
CA GLU A 29 4.94 -8.87 10.38
C GLU A 29 4.21 -9.84 11.32
N THR A 30 3.03 -9.47 11.81
CA THR A 30 2.30 -10.24 12.82
C THR A 30 1.26 -11.19 12.23
N GLY A 31 0.94 -11.07 10.93
CA GLY A 31 -0.18 -11.78 10.33
C GLY A 31 -1.53 -11.43 10.99
N THR A 32 -1.67 -10.22 11.55
CA THR A 32 -2.91 -9.74 12.19
C THR A 32 -3.40 -8.48 11.50
N PRO A 33 -4.64 -8.45 10.96
CA PRO A 33 -5.15 -7.27 10.26
C PRO A 33 -5.22 -6.03 11.17
N CYS A 34 -4.82 -4.87 10.64
CA CYS A 34 -5.08 -3.58 11.29
C CYS A 34 -6.46 -3.03 10.90
N ALA A 35 -6.93 -2.02 11.65
CA ALA A 35 -8.08 -1.23 11.22
C ALA A 35 -7.78 -0.46 9.92
N PRO A 36 -8.81 -0.04 9.16
CA PRO A 36 -8.61 0.80 7.98
C PRO A 36 -7.81 2.07 8.29
N ILE A 37 -6.76 2.34 7.52
CA ILE A 37 -5.85 3.48 7.74
C ILE A 37 -6.34 4.80 7.12
N ARG A 38 -7.50 4.80 6.44
CA ARG A 38 -7.99 5.96 5.67
C ARG A 38 -8.21 7.21 6.53
N ASP A 39 -8.58 7.03 7.79
CA ASP A 39 -8.86 8.13 8.72
C ASP A 39 -7.56 8.76 9.30
N LEU A 40 -6.41 8.13 9.04
CA LEU A 40 -5.09 8.69 9.38
C LEU A 40 -4.56 9.63 8.30
N LEU A 41 -5.19 9.64 7.12
CA LEU A 41 -4.75 10.41 5.96
C LEU A 41 -5.83 11.44 5.58
N PRO A 42 -5.45 12.59 5.00
CA PRO A 42 -6.43 13.49 4.42
C PRO A 42 -7.26 12.77 3.32
N ALA A 43 -8.57 12.99 3.32
CA ALA A 43 -9.46 12.31 2.38
C ALA A 43 -9.10 12.65 0.93
N GLY A 44 -8.93 11.62 0.09
CA GLY A 44 -8.58 11.77 -1.33
C GLY A 44 -7.12 12.14 -1.60
N ASP A 45 -6.26 12.21 -0.58
CA ASP A 45 -4.85 12.52 -0.76
C ASP A 45 -4.06 11.30 -1.24
N LEU A 46 -4.02 11.16 -2.57
CA LEU A 46 -3.31 10.09 -3.24
C LEU A 46 -1.78 10.19 -3.02
N ALA A 47 -1.24 11.40 -2.88
CA ALA A 47 0.19 11.59 -2.61
C ALA A 47 0.55 11.04 -1.22
N ALA A 48 -0.28 11.31 -0.21
CA ALA A 48 -0.11 10.72 1.11
C ALA A 48 -0.21 9.18 1.08
N ALA A 49 -1.16 8.61 0.33
CA ALA A 49 -1.29 7.16 0.19
C ALA A 49 -0.05 6.52 -0.47
N TYR A 50 0.52 7.14 -1.50
CA TYR A 50 1.77 6.65 -2.11
C TYR A 50 3.00 6.89 -1.23
N ALA A 51 3.03 7.95 -0.42
CA ALA A 51 4.08 8.15 0.57
C ALA A 51 4.08 7.03 1.64
N VAL A 52 2.90 6.55 2.06
CA VAL A 52 2.77 5.36 2.92
C VAL A 52 3.40 4.13 2.26
N GLN A 53 3.11 3.89 0.98
CA GLN A 53 3.71 2.78 0.22
C GLN A 53 5.24 2.93 0.11
N GLU A 54 5.73 4.15 -0.15
CA GLU A 54 7.15 4.44 -0.29
C GLU A 54 7.94 4.17 1.00
N ILE A 55 7.40 4.59 2.15
CA ILE A 55 8.02 4.31 3.46
C ILE A 55 8.23 2.81 3.66
N ASN A 56 7.18 2.01 3.46
CA ASN A 56 7.28 0.57 3.64
C ASN A 56 8.16 -0.08 2.56
N THR A 57 8.15 0.46 1.34
CA THR A 57 9.04 0.00 0.27
C THR A 57 10.50 0.18 0.65
N ASN A 58 10.87 1.38 1.12
CA ASN A 58 12.24 1.65 1.57
C ASN A 58 12.62 0.76 2.76
N ARG A 59 11.71 0.59 3.73
CA ARG A 59 11.93 -0.34 4.86
C ARG A 59 12.20 -1.78 4.39
N TRP A 60 11.49 -2.25 3.38
CA TRP A 60 11.71 -3.58 2.80
C TRP A 60 13.03 -3.70 2.06
N LEU A 61 13.40 -2.68 1.29
CA LEU A 61 14.69 -2.62 0.59
C LEU A 61 15.86 -2.59 1.59
N ASP A 62 15.74 -1.80 2.65
CA ASP A 62 16.74 -1.71 3.73
C ASP A 62 16.88 -3.02 4.49
N ALA A 63 15.79 -3.80 4.61
CA ALA A 63 15.79 -5.16 5.16
C ALA A 63 16.33 -6.21 4.17
N GLY A 64 16.78 -5.82 2.97
CA GLY A 64 17.38 -6.69 1.97
C GLY A 64 16.41 -7.34 0.99
N ARG A 65 15.12 -6.98 1.02
CA ARG A 65 14.19 -7.45 -0.02
C ARG A 65 14.56 -6.83 -1.36
N ARG A 66 14.43 -7.63 -2.42
CA ARG A 66 14.77 -7.19 -3.78
C ARG A 66 13.50 -6.85 -4.54
N LEU A 67 13.37 -5.59 -4.97
CA LEU A 67 12.31 -5.17 -5.88
C LEU A 67 12.54 -5.79 -7.26
N VAL A 68 11.53 -6.47 -7.81
CA VAL A 68 11.61 -7.20 -9.09
C VAL A 68 10.55 -6.80 -10.11
N GLY A 69 9.55 -6.02 -9.71
CA GLY A 69 8.50 -5.59 -10.61
C GLY A 69 7.50 -4.65 -9.97
N ARG A 70 6.44 -4.35 -10.71
CA ARG A 70 5.29 -3.57 -10.27
C ARG A 70 4.01 -4.21 -10.81
N LYS A 71 2.93 -4.08 -10.06
CA LYS A 71 1.58 -4.45 -10.47
C LYS A 71 0.73 -3.20 -10.66
N ILE A 72 -0.29 -3.28 -11.52
CA ILE A 72 -1.27 -2.20 -11.73
C ILE A 72 -2.64 -2.76 -11.38
N GLY A 73 -3.31 -2.20 -10.38
CA GLY A 73 -4.65 -2.60 -9.99
C GLY A 73 -5.71 -1.59 -10.44
N LEU A 74 -6.96 -1.87 -10.11
CA LEU A 74 -8.12 -1.03 -10.46
C LEU A 74 -8.17 -0.65 -11.95
N THR A 75 -7.84 -1.58 -12.86
CA THR A 75 -7.79 -1.32 -14.31
C THR A 75 -9.16 -1.32 -14.98
N SER A 76 -10.19 -1.85 -14.32
CA SER A 76 -11.57 -1.86 -14.81
C SER A 76 -12.26 -0.51 -14.55
N ARG A 77 -12.69 0.18 -15.62
CA ARG A 77 -13.47 1.43 -15.52
C ARG A 77 -14.75 1.28 -14.70
N ALA A 78 -15.41 0.12 -14.77
CA ALA A 78 -16.62 -0.14 -14.00
C ALA A 78 -16.32 -0.21 -12.49
N VAL A 79 -15.21 -0.86 -12.11
CA VAL A 79 -14.76 -0.93 -10.71
C VAL A 79 -14.28 0.43 -10.21
N GLN A 80 -13.54 1.18 -11.04
CA GLN A 80 -13.12 2.55 -10.74
C GLN A 80 -14.33 3.44 -10.40
N ALA A 81 -15.37 3.44 -11.26
CA ALA A 81 -16.59 4.20 -11.03
C ALA A 81 -17.33 3.77 -9.76
N GLN A 82 -17.39 2.46 -9.48
CA GLN A 82 -18.01 1.94 -8.25
C GLN A 82 -17.27 2.39 -6.98
N LEU A 83 -15.93 2.50 -7.04
CA LEU A 83 -15.09 2.90 -5.91
C LEU A 83 -14.88 4.42 -5.83
N GLY A 84 -15.36 5.19 -6.81
CA GLY A 84 -15.20 6.64 -6.84
C GLY A 84 -13.77 7.10 -7.12
N VAL A 85 -12.99 6.29 -7.85
CA VAL A 85 -11.65 6.66 -8.33
C VAL A 85 -11.68 6.82 -9.86
N ASP A 86 -10.75 7.58 -10.41
CA ASP A 86 -10.69 7.92 -11.84
C ASP A 86 -9.43 7.41 -12.54
N GLN A 87 -8.54 6.73 -11.81
CA GLN A 87 -7.32 6.15 -12.33
C GLN A 87 -6.97 4.81 -11.66
N PRO A 88 -6.17 3.95 -12.35
CA PRO A 88 -5.56 2.76 -11.75
C PRO A 88 -4.65 3.10 -10.57
N ASP A 89 -4.37 2.09 -9.74
CA ASP A 89 -3.32 2.14 -8.73
C ASP A 89 -2.10 1.31 -9.17
N TYR A 90 -1.01 1.39 -8.40
CA TYR A 90 0.13 0.49 -8.60
C TYR A 90 0.79 0.10 -7.28
N GLY A 91 1.43 -1.07 -7.28
CA GLY A 91 2.16 -1.60 -6.14
C GLY A 91 3.50 -2.21 -6.53
N MET A 92 4.31 -2.48 -5.52
CA MET A 92 5.65 -3.05 -5.66
C MET A 92 5.64 -4.57 -5.54
N LEU A 93 6.39 -5.27 -6.40
CA LEU A 93 6.59 -6.72 -6.33
C LEU A 93 8.03 -7.03 -5.94
N TYR A 94 8.21 -7.89 -4.94
CA TYR A 94 9.52 -8.29 -4.43
C TYR A 94 9.81 -9.76 -4.76
N ALA A 95 11.09 -10.11 -4.81
CA ALA A 95 11.54 -11.46 -5.22
C ALA A 95 10.94 -12.60 -4.38
N ASP A 96 10.67 -12.35 -3.10
CA ASP A 96 10.09 -13.30 -2.15
C ASP A 96 8.56 -13.42 -2.24
N MET A 97 7.93 -12.66 -3.12
CA MET A 97 6.50 -12.79 -3.47
C MET A 97 6.28 -13.75 -4.64
N ASP A 98 7.35 -14.16 -5.34
CA ASP A 98 7.26 -15.14 -6.41
C ASP A 98 6.95 -16.53 -5.83
N VAL A 99 6.03 -17.24 -6.49
CA VAL A 99 5.63 -18.60 -6.16
C VAL A 99 5.61 -19.36 -7.47
N ALA A 100 6.43 -20.40 -7.58
CA ALA A 100 6.63 -21.09 -8.84
C ALA A 100 5.37 -21.87 -9.26
N GLU A 101 5.27 -22.16 -10.56
CA GLU A 101 4.20 -23.02 -11.07
C GLU A 101 4.22 -24.38 -10.35
N GLY A 102 3.08 -24.77 -9.77
CA GLY A 102 2.94 -26.01 -9.00
C GLY A 102 3.46 -25.96 -7.57
N GLU A 103 4.04 -24.85 -7.11
CA GLU A 103 4.40 -24.65 -5.71
C GLU A 103 3.14 -24.41 -4.86
N GLU A 104 3.10 -25.02 -3.68
CA GLU A 104 2.02 -24.80 -2.72
C GLU A 104 2.20 -23.47 -1.98
N ILE A 105 1.12 -22.71 -1.82
CA ILE A 105 1.12 -21.51 -1.00
C ILE A 105 0.77 -21.89 0.44
N ASP A 106 1.73 -21.71 1.35
CA ASP A 106 1.47 -21.83 2.78
C ASP A 106 0.45 -20.75 3.22
N VAL A 107 -0.73 -21.20 3.64
CA VAL A 107 -1.82 -20.33 4.10
C VAL A 107 -1.42 -19.48 5.30
N ALA A 108 -0.42 -19.88 6.09
CA ALA A 108 0.10 -19.09 7.20
C ALA A 108 0.86 -17.84 6.73
N ARG A 109 1.31 -17.78 5.46
CA ARG A 109 1.99 -16.61 4.87
C ARG A 109 1.01 -15.52 4.40
N VAL A 110 -0.29 -15.79 4.40
CA VAL A 110 -1.32 -14.90 3.85
C VAL A 110 -2.50 -14.73 4.82
N LEU A 111 -3.19 -13.60 4.74
CA LEU A 111 -4.31 -13.26 5.62
C LEU A 111 -5.67 -13.66 5.03
N GLN A 112 -6.06 -12.99 3.95
CA GLN A 112 -7.34 -13.18 3.25
C GLN A 112 -7.06 -13.24 1.74
N PRO A 113 -6.37 -14.30 1.26
CA PRO A 113 -5.88 -14.34 -0.10
C PRO A 113 -7.04 -14.38 -1.11
N LYS A 114 -6.82 -13.73 -2.25
CA LYS A 114 -7.63 -13.83 -3.46
C LYS A 114 -6.70 -14.10 -4.63
N ALA A 115 -7.21 -14.76 -5.67
CA ALA A 115 -6.49 -14.99 -6.90
C ALA A 115 -7.03 -14.07 -8.00
N GLU A 116 -6.11 -13.47 -8.76
CA GLU A 116 -6.39 -12.62 -9.92
C GLU A 116 -5.62 -13.17 -11.11
N ALA A 117 -6.25 -13.19 -12.29
CA ALA A 117 -5.60 -13.60 -13.52
C ALA A 117 -5.09 -12.36 -14.26
N GLU A 118 -3.77 -12.27 -14.46
CA GLU A 118 -3.09 -11.13 -15.08
C GLU A 118 -2.17 -11.57 -16.22
N ILE A 119 -1.71 -10.60 -17.02
CA ILE A 119 -0.67 -10.78 -18.04
C ILE A 119 0.53 -9.92 -17.64
N ALA A 120 1.70 -10.53 -17.49
CA ALA A 120 2.94 -9.83 -17.16
C ALA A 120 3.70 -9.40 -18.42
N PHE A 121 4.37 -8.24 -18.35
CA PHE A 121 5.26 -7.74 -19.39
C PHE A 121 6.70 -7.72 -18.86
N VAL A 122 7.60 -8.37 -19.59
CA VAL A 122 9.05 -8.29 -19.35
C VAL A 122 9.61 -7.22 -20.27
N LEU A 123 10.22 -6.19 -19.67
CA LEU A 123 10.74 -5.01 -20.37
C LEU A 123 12.20 -5.19 -20.79
#